data_AF-A0A972XI07-F1
#
_entry.id   AF-A0A972XI07-F1
#
_cell.length_a   1.000
_cell.length_b   1.000
_cell.length_c   1.000
_cell.angle_alpha   90.00
_cell.angle_beta   90.00
_cell.angle_gamma   90.00
#
_symmetry.space_group_name_H-M   'P 1'
#
loop_
_entity.id
_entity.type
_entity.pdbx_description
1 polymer ?
#
loop_
_entity_poly.entity_id
_entity_poly.type
_entity_poly.pdbx_seq_one_letter_code
_entity_poly.pdbx_strand_id
1 'polypeptide(L)' 'MRTSKATPLEIDGLVNARDLGGLRTGDGQVVRQGIAVRCDSLLSLTAKGHQDFIEIVGPRTVIDLR' A
#
# COMPACT_ATOMS: atom_id res chain seq x y z
N MET A 1 -18.90 8.61 -14.04
CA MET A 1 -18.52 8.20 -12.67
C MET A 1 -17.08 7.70 -12.71
N ARG A 2 -16.12 8.38 -12.07
CA ARG A 2 -14.73 7.87 -11.97
C ARG A 2 -14.77 6.61 -11.11
N THR A 3 -14.26 5.50 -11.62
CA THR A 3 -14.17 4.24 -10.88
C THR A 3 -13.14 4.40 -9.76
N SER A 4 -13.56 4.14 -8.52
CA SER A 4 -12.65 4.10 -7.37
C SER A 4 -11.81 2.82 -7.48
N LYS A 5 -10.49 2.95 -7.61
CA LYS A 5 -9.58 1.80 -7.74
C LYS A 5 -8.29 2.09 -6.97
N ALA A 6 -7.79 1.08 -6.26
CA ALA A 6 -6.49 1.12 -5.62
C ALA A 6 -5.37 1.09 -6.68
N THR A 7 -4.29 1.82 -6.41
CA THR A 7 -3.13 1.93 -7.31
C THR A 7 -2.11 0.84 -6.97
N PRO A 8 -1.72 -0.04 -7.91
CA PRO A 8 -0.64 -1.01 -7.69
C PRO A 8 0.69 -0.32 -7.35
N LEU A 9 1.47 -0.94 -6.47
CA LEU A 9 2.84 -0.56 -6.16
C LEU A 9 3.75 -1.72 -6.53
N GLU A 10 4.78 -1.45 -7.33
CA GLU A 10 5.77 -2.45 -7.74
C GLU A 10 7.00 -2.29 -6.84
N ILE A 11 7.11 -3.13 -5.83
CA ILE A 11 8.22 -3.17 -4.88
C ILE A 11 8.71 -4.62 -4.81
N ASP A 12 10.00 -4.82 -5.01
CA ASP A 12 10.58 -6.16 -5.10
C ASP A 12 10.33 -6.98 -3.82
N GLY A 13 9.84 -8.20 -4.00
CA GLY A 13 9.46 -9.08 -2.89
C GLY A 13 8.10 -8.79 -2.25
N LEU A 14 7.40 -7.69 -2.59
CA LEU A 14 6.03 -7.47 -2.12
C LEU A 14 5.01 -8.02 -3.11
N VAL A 15 4.04 -8.77 -2.58
CA VAL A 15 2.93 -9.30 -3.35
C VAL A 15 1.67 -8.50 -3.04
N ASN A 16 0.91 -8.18 -4.09
CA ASN A 16 -0.39 -7.52 -4.01
C ASN A 16 -0.33 -6.16 -3.28
N ALA A 17 0.81 -5.46 -3.42
CA ALA A 17 1.04 -4.16 -2.83
C ALA A 17 0.24 -3.06 -3.55
N ARG A 18 -0.54 -2.27 -2.81
CA ARG A 18 -1.41 -1.22 -3.36
C ARG A 18 -1.58 -0.05 -2.42
N ASP A 19 -1.56 1.17 -2.97
CA ASP A 19 -2.12 2.36 -2.32
C ASP A 19 -3.65 2.35 -2.45
N LEU A 20 -4.34 2.47 -1.33
CA LEU A 20 -5.80 2.50 -1.24
C LEU A 20 -6.40 3.89 -1.50
N GLY A 21 -5.55 4.89 -1.75
CA GLY A 21 -5.97 6.23 -2.14
C GLY A 21 -6.97 6.24 -3.29
N GLY A 22 -8.03 7.04 -3.15
CA GLY A 22 -9.12 7.12 -4.13
C GLY A 22 -10.22 6.06 -3.96
N LEU A 23 -10.04 5.08 -3.07
CA LEU A 23 -11.13 4.20 -2.65
C LEU A 23 -12.15 4.96 -1.80
N ARG A 24 -13.42 4.58 -1.92
CA ARG A 24 -14.48 5.09 -1.06
C ARG A 24 -14.58 4.26 0.21
N THR A 25 -14.77 4.94 1.33
CA THR A 25 -15.07 4.33 2.62
C THR A 25 -16.58 4.06 2.74
N GLY A 26 -16.99 3.27 3.74
CA GLY A 26 -18.40 2.90 3.95
C GLY A 26 -19.30 4.09 4.27
N ASP A 27 -18.75 5.17 4.82
CA ASP A 27 -19.43 6.45 5.07
C ASP A 27 -19.36 7.43 3.89
N GLY A 28 -18.88 6.98 2.72
CA GLY A 28 -18.88 7.74 1.47
C GLY A 28 -17.71 8.71 1.28
N GLN A 29 -16.81 8.82 2.26
CA GLN A 29 -15.56 9.58 2.14
C GLN A 29 -14.58 8.90 1.18
N VAL A 30 -13.49 9.61 0.84
CA VAL A 30 -12.43 9.10 -0.04
C VAL A 30 -11.13 9.02 0.73
N VAL A 31 -10.47 7.87 0.66
CA VAL A 31 -9.13 7.66 1.23
C VAL A 31 -8.16 8.58 0.51
N ARG A 32 -7.38 9.38 1.25
CA ARG A 32 -6.33 10.21 0.67
C ARG A 32 -5.25 9.32 0.04
N GLN A 33 -4.48 9.81 -0.92
CA GLN A 33 -3.37 9.04 -1.48
C GLN A 33 -2.23 8.93 -0.47
N GLY A 34 -1.53 7.80 -0.43
CA GLY A 34 -0.34 7.55 0.40
C GLY A 34 -0.58 7.35 1.91
N ILE A 35 -1.83 7.40 2.40
CA ILE A 35 -2.14 7.21 3.84
C ILE A 35 -2.30 5.74 4.21
N ALA A 36 -2.82 4.92 3.29
CA ALA A 36 -3.13 3.53 3.57
C ALA A 36 -2.65 2.65 2.41
N VAL A 37 -1.60 1.88 2.69
CA VAL A 37 -1.06 0.87 1.77
C VAL A 37 -1.33 -0.50 2.36
N ARG A 38 -1.61 -1.48 1.51
CA ARG A 38 -1.65 -2.89 1.90
C ARG A 38 -0.70 -3.70 1.04
N CYS A 39 -0.25 -4.83 1.58
CA CYS A 39 0.42 -5.91 0.86
C CYS A 39 0.01 -7.24 1.51
N ASP A 40 0.44 -8.36 0.94
CA ASP A 40 0.18 -9.68 1.51
C ASP A 40 1.04 -9.95 2.77
N SER A 41 2.36 -9.85 2.63
CA SER A 41 3.32 -10.03 3.73
C SER A 41 4.63 -9.28 3.41
N LEU A 42 5.33 -8.82 4.45
CA LEU A 42 6.66 -8.23 4.33
C LEU A 42 7.79 -9.26 4.33
N LEU A 43 7.51 -10.54 4.61
CA LEU A 43 8.52 -11.59 4.77
C LEU A 43 9.41 -11.82 3.55
N SER A 44 8.89 -11.54 2.36
CA SER A 44 9.59 -11.80 1.09
C SER A 44 10.35 -10.57 0.57
N LEU A 45 10.39 -9.47 1.33
CA LEU A 45 11.15 -8.26 0.93
C LEU A 45 12.62 -8.61 0.67
N THR A 46 13.09 -8.23 -0.51
CA THR A 46 14.52 -8.28 -0.81
C THR A 46 15.22 -7.06 -0.20
N ALA A 47 16.56 -7.04 -0.20
CA ALA A 47 17.32 -5.88 0.25
C ALA A 47 17.01 -4.63 -0.61
N LYS A 48 16.84 -4.82 -1.92
CA LYS A 48 16.41 -3.75 -2.84
C LYS A 48 14.97 -3.32 -2.53
N GLY A 49 14.05 -4.27 -2.40
CA GLY A 49 12.66 -4.01 -2.09
C GLY A 49 12.49 -3.25 -0.78
N HIS A 50 13.33 -3.52 0.22
CA HIS A 50 13.32 -2.78 1.48
C HIS A 50 13.70 -1.30 1.29
N GLN A 51 14.72 -1.00 0.48
CA GLN A 51 15.08 0.39 0.17
C GLN A 51 13.93 1.09 -0.57
N ASP A 52 13.41 0.46 -1.62
CA ASP A 52 12.27 0.98 -2.39
C ASP A 52 11.03 1.17 -1.50
N PHE A 53 10.77 0.26 -0.56
CA PHE A 53 9.65 0.35 0.39
C PHE A 53 9.75 1.59 1.29
N ILE A 54 10.94 1.89 1.80
CA ILE A 54 11.16 3.08 2.62
C ILE A 54 11.03 4.35 1.78
N GLU A 55 11.53 4.37 0.55
CA GLU A 55 11.46 5.54 -0.34
C GLU A 55 10.05 5.81 -0.87
N ILE A 56 9.32 4.77 -1.27
CA ILE A 56 8.00 4.88 -1.92
C ILE A 56 6.87 4.99 -0.89
N VAL A 57 6.91 4.16 0.17
CA VAL A 57 5.83 4.08 1.16
C VAL A 57 6.20 4.80 2.45
N GLY A 58 7.43 4.60 2.94
CA GLY A 58 7.94 5.23 4.16
C GLY A 58 6.96 5.18 5.34
N PRO A 59 6.38 4.00 5.68
CA PRO A 59 5.28 3.96 6.62
C PRO A 59 5.75 4.32 8.02
N ARG A 60 4.95 5.15 8.69
CA ARG A 60 5.14 5.44 10.12
C ARG A 60 4.75 4.25 11.01
N THR A 61 3.79 3.45 10.56
CA THR A 61 3.24 2.33 11.32
C THR A 61 3.01 1.16 10.38
N VAL A 62 3.43 -0.03 10.83
CA VAL A 62 3.11 -1.31 10.19
C VAL A 62 2.18 -2.08 11.11
N ILE A 63 1.07 -2.57 10.55
CA ILE A 63 0.12 -3.43 11.26
C ILE A 63 0.24 -4.82 10.65
N ASP A 64 0.83 -5.74 11.39
CA ASP A 64 0.91 -7.15 11.01
C ASP A 64 -0.26 -7.91 11.66
N LEU A 65 -1.03 -8.64 10.86
CA LEU A 65 -2.27 -9.30 11.26
C LEU A 65 -2.13 -10.84 11.37
N ARG A 66 -0.90 -11.37 11.25
CA ARG A 66 -0.60 -12.81 11.29
C ARG A 66 -0.62 -13.38 12.70
#